data_AF-A0A9Q3KSY9-F1
#
_entry.id   AF-A0A9Q3KSY9-F1
#
_cell.length_a   1.000
_cell.length_b   1.000
_cell.length_c   1.000
_cell.angle_alpha   90.00
_cell.angle_beta   90.00
_cell.angle_gamma   90.00
#
_symmetry.space_group_name_H-M   'P 1'
#
loop_
_entity.id
_entity.type
_entity.pdbx_description
1 polymer ?
#
loop_
_entity_poly.entity_id
_entity_poly.type
_entity_poly.pdbx_seq_one_letter_code
_entity_poly.pdbx_strand_id
1 'polypeptide(L)'
;MRNELIDVLYTYNNAFSSDNEPLGAIRGHEIDITLNIDRPYPPVLKIPAYQASPRAREALSKHIQELIQLGVLRKVGHNEEIEGINITDIGTEFFEEVRESYKKDKNFHILTSLLDKD
;
A
#
# COMPACT_ATOMS: atom_id res chain seq x y z
N MET A 1 18.14 28.48 4.46
CA MET A 1 17.64 27.32 5.22
C MET A 1 16.13 27.23 5.29
N ARG A 2 15.39 28.06 6.06
CA ARG A 2 13.91 27.96 6.15
C ARG A 2 13.20 28.16 4.79
N ASN A 3 13.63 29.17 4.02
CA ASN A 3 13.03 29.45 2.72
C ASN A 3 13.36 28.38 1.68
N GLU A 4 14.59 27.86 1.67
CA GLU A 4 14.99 26.77 0.78
C GLU A 4 14.22 25.48 1.06
N LEU A 5 13.98 25.15 2.34
CA LEU A 5 13.16 24.01 2.71
C LEU A 5 11.70 24.18 2.26
N ILE A 6 11.14 25.38 2.44
CA ILE A 6 9.79 25.71 1.97
C ILE A 6 9.71 25.57 0.44
N ASP A 7 10.70 26.08 -0.30
CA ASP A 7 10.74 25.96 -1.76
C ASP A 7 10.78 24.50 -2.22
N VAL A 8 11.54 23.64 -1.54
CA VAL A 8 11.59 22.19 -1.82
C VAL A 8 10.24 21.52 -1.54
N LEU A 9 9.62 21.80 -0.38
CA LEU A 9 8.33 21.23 0.00
C LEU A 9 7.21 21.67 -0.95
N TYR A 10 7.24 22.91 -1.43
CA TYR A 10 6.30 23.40 -2.45
C TYR A 10 6.56 22.77 -3.82
N THR A 11 7.83 22.65 -4.23
CA THR A 11 8.22 22.09 -5.52
C THR A 11 7.83 20.61 -5.64
N TYR A 12 7.93 19.85 -4.54
CA TYR A 12 7.65 18.43 -4.50
C TYR A 12 6.43 18.08 -3.65
N ASN A 13 5.44 18.98 -3.55
CA ASN A 13 4.27 18.78 -2.69
C ASN A 13 3.53 17.44 -2.94
N ASN A 14 3.48 16.98 -4.19
CA ASN A 14 2.85 15.73 -4.60
C ASN A 14 3.65 14.46 -4.18
N ALA A 15 4.89 14.62 -3.71
CA ALA A 15 5.68 13.52 -3.16
C ALA A 15 5.31 13.21 -1.70
N PHE A 16 4.53 14.08 -1.05
CA PHE A 16 4.11 13.93 0.34
C PHE A 16 2.63 13.57 0.41
N SER A 17 2.27 12.73 1.38
CA SER A 17 0.87 12.48 1.71
C SER A 17 0.22 13.76 2.24
N SER A 18 -0.98 14.08 1.76
CA SER A 18 -1.79 15.19 2.27
C SER A 18 -3.14 14.66 2.75
N ASP A 19 -3.93 15.51 3.42
CA ASP A 19 -5.29 15.14 3.84
C ASP A 19 -6.20 14.79 2.64
N ASN A 20 -5.91 15.36 1.46
CA ASN A 20 -6.65 15.12 0.22
C ASN A 20 -6.10 13.92 -0.58
N GLU A 21 -4.80 13.64 -0.45
CA GLU A 21 -4.10 12.54 -1.12
C GLU A 21 -3.23 11.79 -0.09
N PRO A 22 -3.85 10.99 0.80
CA PRO A 22 -3.15 10.40 1.96
C PRO A 22 -2.28 9.20 1.57
N LEU A 23 -2.60 8.57 0.44
CA LEU A 23 -1.76 7.57 -0.20
C LEU A 23 -1.14 8.31 -1.38
N GLY A 24 0.14 8.71 -1.25
CA GLY A 24 0.85 9.42 -2.32
C GLY A 24 0.65 8.72 -3.67
N ALA A 25 0.72 9.46 -4.77
CA ALA A 25 0.37 9.01 -6.11
C ALA A 25 1.35 7.98 -6.72
N ILE A 26 1.57 6.85 -6.04
CA ILE A 26 2.41 5.74 -6.48
C ILE A 26 1.62 4.96 -7.54
N ARG A 27 2.05 5.06 -8.80
CA ARG A 27 1.48 4.38 -9.97
C ARG A 27 2.53 3.45 -10.59
N GLY A 28 2.12 2.33 -11.18
CA GLY A 28 3.05 1.43 -11.90
C GLY A 28 3.70 0.33 -11.05
N HIS A 29 3.20 0.11 -9.83
CA HIS A 29 3.63 -0.98 -8.95
C HIS A 29 2.51 -2.01 -8.75
N GLU A 30 1.63 -2.17 -9.74
CA GLU A 30 0.63 -3.22 -9.74
C GLU A 30 1.34 -4.59 -9.74
N ILE A 31 0.96 -5.46 -8.81
CA ILE A 31 1.52 -6.80 -8.70
C ILE A 31 0.48 -7.78 -9.24
N ASP A 32 0.86 -8.53 -10.28
CA ASP A 32 0.10 -9.69 -10.72
C ASP A 32 0.53 -10.91 -9.89
N ILE A 33 -0.43 -11.52 -9.19
CA ILE A 33 -0.20 -12.66 -8.31
C ILE A 33 -0.96 -13.86 -8.88
N THR A 34 -0.24 -14.75 -9.55
CA THR A 34 -0.80 -16.00 -10.08
C THR A 34 -0.74 -17.12 -9.04
N LEU A 35 -1.79 -17.92 -8.94
CA LEU A 35 -1.79 -19.12 -8.09
C LEU A 35 -1.00 -20.23 -8.78
N ASN A 36 -0.17 -20.94 -8.01
CA ASN A 36 0.55 -22.14 -8.50
C ASN A 36 -0.34 -23.39 -8.65
N ILE A 37 -1.67 -23.24 -8.49
CA ILE A 37 -2.64 -24.32 -8.54
C ILE A 37 -3.85 -23.90 -9.36
N ASP A 38 -4.36 -24.85 -10.14
CA ASP A 38 -5.60 -24.68 -10.88
C ASP A 38 -6.83 -25.06 -10.02
N ARG A 39 -8.00 -24.58 -10.43
CA ARG A 39 -9.27 -24.97 -9.81
C ARG A 39 -9.48 -26.49 -9.94
N PRO A 40 -10.12 -27.14 -8.94
CA PRO A 40 -10.78 -26.57 -7.76
C PRO A 40 -9.82 -26.25 -6.62
N TYR A 41 -10.00 -25.07 -6.02
CA TYR A 41 -9.17 -24.63 -4.90
C TYR A 41 -9.37 -25.49 -3.64
N PRO A 42 -8.29 -25.73 -2.86
CA PRO A 42 -8.36 -26.46 -1.60
C PRO A 42 -9.43 -25.90 -0.65
N PRO A 43 -10.23 -26.74 0.01
CA PRO A 43 -11.24 -26.29 0.97
C PRO A 43 -10.66 -25.44 2.11
N VAL A 44 -9.39 -25.65 2.46
CA VAL A 44 -8.68 -24.87 3.50
C VAL A 44 -8.59 -23.38 3.17
N LEU A 45 -8.72 -22.97 1.90
CA LEU A 45 -8.76 -21.55 1.54
C LEU A 45 -10.13 -20.91 1.86
N LYS A 46 -11.17 -21.72 2.11
CA LYS A 46 -12.51 -21.26 2.48
C LYS A 46 -12.64 -21.18 4.01
N ILE A 47 -11.84 -20.32 4.64
CA ILE A 47 -11.88 -20.12 6.09
C ILE A 47 -12.96 -19.06 6.40
N PRO A 48 -13.93 -19.34 7.28
CA PRO A 48 -14.87 -18.31 7.72
C PRO A 48 -14.12 -17.22 8.51
N ALA A 49 -14.60 -15.98 8.43
CA ALA A 49 -14.03 -14.90 9.22
C ALA A 49 -14.15 -15.23 10.72
N TYR A 50 -13.05 -15.02 11.46
CA TYR A 50 -13.04 -15.19 12.91
C TYR A 50 -14.06 -14.27 13.57
N GLN A 51 -14.67 -14.74 14.67
CA GLN A 51 -15.61 -13.92 15.42
C GLN A 51 -14.87 -12.80 16.15
N ALA A 52 -15.15 -11.56 15.77
CA ALA A 52 -14.67 -10.37 16.48
C ALA A 52 -15.68 -9.93 17.55
N SER A 53 -15.17 -9.39 18.67
CA SER A 53 -16.01 -8.80 19.72
C SER A 53 -16.79 -7.58 19.21
N PRO A 54 -17.92 -7.20 19.83
CA PRO A 54 -18.71 -6.04 19.38
C PRO A 54 -17.88 -4.75 19.30
N ARG A 55 -17.05 -4.49 20.33
CA ARG A 55 -16.15 -3.34 20.37
C ARG A 55 -15.09 -3.38 19.25
N ALA A 56 -14.53 -4.56 18.99
CA ALA A 56 -13.55 -4.72 17.92
C ALA A 56 -14.20 -4.51 16.54
N ARG A 57 -15.43 -5.01 16.34
CA ARG A 57 -16.17 -4.80 15.08
C ARG A 57 -16.43 -3.33 14.81
N GLU A 58 -16.82 -2.56 15.83
CA GLU A 58 -17.07 -1.12 15.68
C GLU A 58 -15.80 -0.36 15.27
N ALA A 59 -14.68 -0.60 15.96
CA ALA A 59 -13.40 0.01 15.63
C ALA A 59 -12.90 -0.38 14.23
N LEU A 60 -13.00 -1.68 13.88
CA LEU A 60 -12.61 -2.18 12.55
C LEU A 60 -13.51 -1.59 11.45
N SER A 61 -14.81 -1.44 11.70
CA SER A 61 -15.76 -0.89 10.73
C SER A 61 -15.35 0.50 10.27
N LYS A 62 -14.93 1.36 11.21
CA LYS A 62 -14.44 2.72 10.89
C LYS A 62 -13.28 2.67 9.90
N HIS A 63 -12.26 1.88 10.21
CA HIS A 63 -11.06 1.78 9.36
C HIS A 63 -11.35 1.11 8.02
N ILE A 64 -12.22 0.11 7.97
CA ILE A 64 -12.64 -0.50 6.71
C ILE A 64 -13.34 0.53 5.82
N GLN A 65 -14.20 1.39 6.38
CA GLN A 65 -14.86 2.44 5.61
C GLN A 65 -13.85 3.47 5.08
N GLU A 66 -12.89 3.89 5.89
CA GLU A 66 -11.80 4.77 5.46
C GLU A 66 -11.04 4.16 4.28
N LEU A 67 -10.62 2.89 4.38
CA LEU A 67 -9.90 2.20 3.32
C LEU A 67 -10.72 2.01 2.03
N ILE A 68 -12.05 1.88 2.14
CA ILE A 68 -12.94 1.85 0.97
C ILE A 68 -12.98 3.23 0.29
N GLN A 69 -13.11 4.31 1.07
CA GLN A 69 -13.12 5.68 0.54
C GLN A 69 -11.80 6.03 -0.15
N LEU A 70 -10.67 5.52 0.37
CA LEU A 70 -9.35 5.68 -0.23
C LEU A 70 -9.10 4.80 -1.46
N GLY A 71 -10.06 3.94 -1.83
CA GLY A 71 -9.91 3.03 -2.98
C GLY A 71 -8.93 1.88 -2.74
N VAL A 72 -8.45 1.69 -1.50
CA VAL A 72 -7.58 0.56 -1.11
C VAL A 72 -8.37 -0.73 -1.02
N LEU A 73 -9.58 -0.66 -0.46
CA LEU A 73 -10.50 -1.79 -0.36
C LEU A 73 -11.69 -1.59 -1.30
N ARG A 74 -12.13 -2.68 -1.91
CA ARG A 74 -13.36 -2.74 -2.72
C ARG A 74 -14.21 -3.92 -2.28
N LYS A 75 -15.53 -3.75 -2.29
CA LYS A 75 -16.46 -4.85 -2.10
C LYS A 75 -16.49 -5.74 -3.35
N VAL A 76 -16.28 -7.03 -3.14
CA VAL A 76 -16.30 -8.04 -4.20
C VAL A 76 -17.53 -8.93 -4.06
N GLY A 77 -18.16 -9.27 -5.20
CA GLY A 77 -19.32 -10.16 -5.24
C GLY A 77 -18.97 -11.61 -4.95
N HIS A 78 -19.93 -12.40 -4.45
CA HIS A 78 -19.71 -13.82 -4.10
C HIS A 78 -19.29 -14.71 -5.28
N ASN A 79 -19.66 -14.32 -6.50
CA ASN A 79 -19.35 -15.03 -7.74
C ASN A 79 -18.41 -14.22 -8.65
N GLU A 80 -17.87 -13.11 -8.16
CA GLU A 80 -16.91 -12.33 -8.92
C GLU A 80 -15.58 -13.07 -8.89
N GLU A 81 -15.08 -13.44 -10.07
CA GLU A 81 -13.78 -14.09 -10.17
C GLU A 81 -12.70 -13.05 -9.86
N ILE A 82 -12.02 -13.24 -8.72
CA ILE A 82 -10.81 -12.51 -8.39
C ILE A 82 -9.64 -13.36 -8.85
N GLU A 83 -8.84 -12.84 -9.76
CA GLU A 83 -7.51 -13.39 -10.05
C GLU A 83 -6.56 -13.00 -8.90
N GLY A 84 -5.89 -13.99 -8.30
CA GLY A 84 -5.08 -13.82 -7.08
C GLY A 84 -5.93 -13.87 -5.80
N ILE A 85 -5.59 -14.65 -4.78
CA ILE A 85 -4.63 -14.28 -3.73
C ILE A 85 -4.16 -15.55 -3.00
N ASN A 86 -2.85 -15.72 -2.90
CA ASN A 86 -2.19 -16.33 -1.75
C ASN A 86 -0.86 -15.58 -1.54
N ILE A 87 -0.64 -15.01 -0.35
CA ILE A 87 0.65 -14.41 0.01
C ILE A 87 1.52 -15.52 0.59
N THR A 88 2.31 -16.16 -0.26
CA THR A 88 3.49 -16.90 0.19
C THR A 88 4.67 -15.97 0.10
N ASP A 89 5.19 -15.60 1.27
CA ASP A 89 6.43 -14.86 1.54
C ASP A 89 6.80 -13.82 0.48
N ILE A 90 6.46 -12.56 0.75
CA ILE A 90 7.08 -11.44 0.05
C ILE A 90 8.58 -11.51 0.35
N GLY A 91 9.34 -12.06 -0.58
CA GLY A 91 10.78 -12.20 -0.46
C GLY A 91 11.44 -10.85 -0.25
N THR A 92 12.55 -10.83 0.50
CA THR A 92 13.37 -9.63 0.71
C THR A 92 13.79 -8.98 -0.61
N GLU A 93 13.91 -9.75 -1.68
CA GLU A 93 14.23 -9.29 -3.04
C GLU A 93 13.25 -8.25 -3.58
N PHE A 94 11.95 -8.39 -3.31
CA PHE A 94 10.95 -7.39 -3.71
C PHE A 94 11.20 -6.05 -3.02
N PHE A 95 11.44 -6.07 -1.70
CA PHE A 95 11.73 -4.86 -0.96
C PHE A 95 13.06 -4.23 -1.36
N GLU A 96 14.04 -5.04 -1.77
CA GLU A 96 15.28 -4.54 -2.35
C GLU A 96 15.06 -3.88 -3.72
N GLU A 97 14.24 -4.45 -4.60
CA GLU A 97 13.91 -3.83 -5.89
C GLU A 97 13.20 -2.48 -5.73
N VAL A 98 12.22 -2.43 -4.82
CA VAL A 98 11.55 -1.17 -4.45
C VAL A 98 12.53 -0.18 -3.83
N ARG A 99 13.42 -0.61 -2.93
CA ARG A 99 14.46 0.28 -2.36
C ARG A 99 15.43 0.79 -3.43
N GLU A 100 15.86 -0.06 -4.34
CA GLU A 100 16.76 0.31 -5.43
C GLU A 100 16.15 1.35 -6.37
N SER A 101 14.83 1.32 -6.60
CA SER A 101 14.17 2.37 -7.40
C SER A 101 14.26 3.74 -6.71
N TYR A 102 14.10 3.80 -5.39
CA TYR A 102 14.28 5.04 -4.63
C TYR A 102 15.75 5.49 -4.55
N LYS A 103 16.72 4.56 -4.49
CA LYS A 103 18.16 4.89 -4.52
C LYS A 103 18.61 5.55 -5.83
N LYS A 104 17.86 5.40 -6.92
CA LYS A 104 18.15 6.07 -8.20
C LYS A 104 17.40 7.39 -8.36
N ASP A 105 16.43 7.66 -7.49
CA ASP A 105 15.65 8.89 -7.53
C ASP A 105 16.45 10.06 -6.96
N LYS A 106 16.66 11.09 -7.78
CA LYS A 106 17.33 12.33 -7.37
C LYS A 106 16.62 13.01 -6.19
N ASN A 107 15.31 12.89 -6.11
CA ASN A 107 14.50 13.52 -5.06
C ASN A 107 14.77 12.86 -3.70
N PHE A 108 14.95 11.54 -3.68
CA PHE A 108 15.33 10.81 -2.48
C PHE A 108 16.67 11.32 -1.91
N HIS A 109 17.69 11.49 -2.77
CA HIS A 109 19.00 12.01 -2.37
C HIS A 109 18.97 13.46 -1.88
N ILE A 110 18.14 14.30 -2.50
CA ILE A 110 17.96 15.69 -2.06
C ILE A 110 17.34 15.71 -0.65
N LEU A 111 16.29 14.93 -0.43
CA LEU A 111 15.61 14.84 0.86
C LEU A 111 16.52 14.29 1.97
N THR A 112 17.27 13.21 1.72
CA THR A 112 18.23 12.69 2.71
C THR A 112 19.33 13.71 3.00
N SER A 113 19.88 14.39 2.00
CA SER A 113 20.91 15.42 2.23
C SER A 113 20.43 16.64 3.02
N LEU A 114 19.13 16.95 2.97
CA LEU A 114 18.50 18.02 3.73
C LEU A 114 18.21 17.60 5.18
N LEU A 115 17.91 16.31 5.39
CA LEU A 115 17.58 15.73 6.70
C LEU A 115 18.82 15.27 7.48
N ASP A 116 19.90 14.88 6.80
CA ASP A 116 21.20 14.50 7.40
C ASP A 116 22.05 15.70 7.82
N LYS A 117 21.57 16.95 7.62
CA LYS A 117 22.21 18.16 8.15
C LYS A 117 21.74 18.42 9.58
N ASP A 118 22.21 17.59 10.50
CA ASP A 118 22.45 17.93 11.91
C ASP A 118 23.95 17.77 12.22
#